data_AF-A0A3C0ZFN4-F1
#
_entry.id   AF-A0A3C0ZFN4-F1
#
_cell.length_a   1.000
_cell.length_b   1.000
_cell.length_c   1.000
_cell.angle_alpha   90.00
_cell.angle_beta   90.00
_cell.angle_gamma   90.00
#
_symmetry.space_group_name_H-M   'P 1'
#
loop_
_entity.id
_entity.type
_entity.pdbx_description
1 polymer ?
#
loop_
_entity_poly.entity_id
_entity_poly.type
_entity_poly.pdbx_seq_one_letter_code
_entity_poly.pdbx_strand_id
1 'polypeptide(L)'
;TRRFSHFGMAKTTMSEIAKDLNFSKALLYYYFPDKNSLYSAVFEYVIDKMIEDIEEVIDKGGDFEEIMMYSIDMRVKIINQYYNLFEYTMKMVKELPDELEQVFKESYLREVEIIEKILKIGIDAGEIQVEDINETARILLYSLFGMRMGILKDMKNMLFPTKEEFDHILSLQKKMMKIFLNGLRFQVFK
;
A
#
# COMPACT_ATOMS: atom_id res chain seq x y z
N THR A 1 -5.06 9.22 -11.90
CA THR A 1 -4.92 9.41 -10.43
C THR A 1 -5.83 10.49 -9.85
N ARG A 2 -5.74 11.78 -10.26
CA ARG A 2 -6.44 12.92 -9.60
C ARG A 2 -7.94 12.75 -9.34
N ARG A 3 -8.72 12.37 -10.36
CA ARG A 3 -10.19 12.21 -10.22
C ARG A 3 -10.55 11.13 -9.21
N PHE A 4 -9.97 9.94 -9.33
CA PHE A 4 -10.21 8.86 -8.37
C PHE A 4 -9.75 9.20 -6.96
N SER A 5 -8.62 9.92 -6.80
CA SER A 5 -8.14 10.33 -5.48
C SER A 5 -9.03 11.37 -4.79
N HIS A 6 -9.72 12.23 -5.55
CA HIS A 6 -10.58 13.28 -5.00
C HIS A 6 -12.06 12.88 -4.87
N PHE A 7 -12.59 12.13 -5.84
CA PHE A 7 -14.02 11.85 -5.94
C PHE A 7 -14.36 10.37 -5.74
N GLY A 8 -13.37 9.48 -5.76
CA GLY A 8 -13.56 8.04 -5.68
C GLY A 8 -14.17 7.43 -6.93
N MET A 9 -14.30 6.10 -6.91
CA MET A 9 -14.79 5.31 -8.04
C MET A 9 -16.23 5.65 -8.43
N ALA A 10 -17.11 5.82 -7.45
CA ALA A 10 -18.54 6.03 -7.67
C ALA A 10 -18.85 7.36 -8.39
N LYS A 11 -18.20 8.46 -7.99
CA LYS A 11 -18.48 9.81 -8.51
C LYS A 11 -17.64 10.22 -9.71
N THR A 12 -16.76 9.34 -10.19
CA THR A 12 -15.91 9.60 -11.34
C THR A 12 -16.51 8.98 -12.61
N THR A 13 -16.54 9.73 -13.72
CA THR A 13 -16.96 9.22 -15.03
C THR A 13 -15.85 9.28 -16.08
N MET A 14 -15.87 8.35 -17.04
CA MET A 14 -14.94 8.35 -18.19
C MET A 14 -15.02 9.66 -19.00
N SER A 15 -16.22 10.24 -19.11
CA SER A 15 -16.44 11.48 -19.85
C SER A 15 -15.72 12.67 -19.22
N GLU A 16 -15.74 12.74 -17.89
CA GLU A 16 -15.04 13.78 -17.14
C GLU A 16 -13.53 13.61 -17.20
N ILE A 17 -13.02 12.37 -17.12
CA ILE A 17 -11.59 12.10 -17.26
C ILE A 17 -11.11 12.50 -18.67
N ALA A 18 -11.84 12.11 -19.72
CA ALA A 18 -11.47 12.48 -21.09
C ALA A 18 -11.41 13.99 -21.26
N LYS A 19 -12.36 14.73 -20.66
CA LYS A 19 -12.38 16.19 -20.65
C LYS A 19 -11.16 16.77 -19.92
N ASP A 20 -10.84 16.27 -18.73
CA ASP A 20 -9.69 16.74 -17.94
C ASP A 20 -8.35 16.51 -18.66
N LEU A 21 -8.25 15.43 -19.45
CA LEU A 21 -7.07 15.08 -20.26
C LEU A 21 -7.05 15.75 -21.64
N ASN A 22 -8.10 16.49 -21.99
CA ASN A 22 -8.32 17.06 -23.32
C ASN A 22 -8.27 16.00 -24.45
N PHE A 23 -8.73 14.79 -24.15
CA PHE A 23 -8.83 13.66 -25.07
C PHE A 23 -10.27 13.49 -25.57
N SER A 24 -10.43 12.90 -26.75
CA SER A 24 -11.76 12.44 -27.16
C SER A 24 -12.18 11.25 -26.28
N LYS A 25 -13.50 11.08 -26.07
CA LYS A 25 -13.99 9.89 -25.36
C LYS A 25 -13.53 8.62 -26.07
N ALA A 26 -13.61 8.57 -27.39
CA ALA A 26 -13.17 7.44 -28.20
C ALA A 26 -11.70 7.07 -27.95
N LEU A 27 -10.82 8.07 -27.81
CA LEU A 27 -9.41 7.82 -27.49
C LEU A 27 -9.22 7.24 -26.10
N LEU A 28 -9.94 7.75 -25.09
CA LEU A 28 -9.87 7.18 -23.73
C LEU A 28 -10.37 5.73 -23.71
N TYR A 29 -11.50 5.46 -24.38
CA TYR A 29 -12.08 4.12 -24.50
C TYR A 29 -11.22 3.15 -25.32
N TYR A 30 -10.38 3.66 -26.22
CA TYR A 30 -9.42 2.83 -26.96
C TYR A 30 -8.34 2.24 -26.02
N TYR A 31 -7.87 3.01 -25.04
CA TYR A 31 -6.88 2.52 -24.06
C TYR A 31 -7.52 1.79 -22.88
N PHE A 32 -8.68 2.27 -22.42
CA PHE A 32 -9.37 1.74 -21.25
C PHE A 32 -10.84 1.50 -21.60
N PRO A 33 -11.23 0.25 -21.90
CA PRO A 33 -12.57 -0.06 -22.42
C PRO A 33 -13.69 0.30 -21.45
N ASP A 34 -13.39 0.41 -20.15
CA ASP A 34 -14.33 0.79 -19.13
C ASP A 34 -13.66 1.52 -17.96
N LYS A 35 -14.46 1.88 -16.95
CA LYS A 35 -13.97 2.58 -15.77
C LYS A 35 -13.17 1.67 -14.83
N ASN A 36 -13.45 0.37 -14.80
CA ASN A 36 -12.78 -0.58 -13.91
C ASN A 36 -11.35 -0.83 -14.37
N SER A 37 -11.14 -1.09 -15.66
CA SER A 37 -9.82 -1.20 -16.29
C SER A 37 -8.96 0.06 -16.07
N LEU A 38 -9.54 1.25 -16.25
CA LEU A 38 -8.84 2.51 -15.92
C LEU A 38 -8.53 2.64 -14.42
N TYR A 39 -9.45 2.21 -13.56
CA TYR A 39 -9.25 2.21 -12.11
C TYR A 39 -8.10 1.29 -11.71
N SER A 40 -8.08 0.06 -12.21
CA SER A 40 -7.00 -0.92 -12.01
C SER A 40 -5.66 -0.34 -12.43
N ALA A 41 -5.55 0.20 -13.64
CA ALA A 41 -4.29 0.77 -14.13
C ALA A 41 -3.82 1.96 -13.27
N VAL A 42 -4.74 2.76 -12.74
CA VAL A 42 -4.41 3.85 -11.81
C VAL A 42 -3.97 3.32 -10.45
N PHE A 43 -4.63 2.28 -9.94
CA PHE A 43 -4.24 1.64 -8.68
C PHE A 43 -2.86 1.03 -8.77
N GLU A 44 -2.63 0.24 -9.82
CA GLU A 44 -1.35 -0.39 -10.14
C GLU A 44 -0.24 0.67 -10.23
N TYR A 45 -0.43 1.73 -11.02
CA TYR A 45 0.53 2.82 -11.14
C TYR A 45 0.90 3.46 -9.79
N VAL A 46 -0.06 3.58 -8.86
CA VAL A 46 0.20 4.17 -7.54
C VAL A 46 1.03 3.22 -6.66
N ILE A 47 0.75 1.91 -6.72
CA ILE A 47 1.55 0.90 -6.01
C ILE A 47 2.96 0.81 -6.59
N ASP A 48 3.08 0.82 -7.91
CA ASP A 48 4.37 0.70 -8.60
C ASP A 48 5.29 1.86 -8.26
N LYS A 49 4.76 3.08 -8.21
CA LYS A 49 5.52 4.25 -7.78
C LYS A 49 6.02 4.11 -6.33
N MET A 50 5.20 3.57 -5.43
CA MET A 50 5.62 3.33 -4.05
C MET A 50 6.71 2.26 -3.97
N ILE A 51 6.59 1.20 -4.77
CA ILE A 51 7.58 0.12 -4.85
C ILE A 51 8.90 0.64 -5.41
N GLU A 52 8.88 1.37 -6.53
CA GLU A 52 10.05 2.00 -7.14
C GLU A 52 10.80 2.90 -6.13
N ASP A 53 10.06 3.73 -5.38
CA ASP A 53 10.64 4.61 -4.36
C ASP A 53 11.38 3.80 -3.25
N ILE A 54 10.86 2.63 -2.87
CA ILE A 54 11.49 1.76 -1.86
C ILE A 54 12.70 1.01 -2.45
N GLU A 55 12.58 0.51 -3.68
CA GLU A 55 13.68 -0.16 -4.40
C GLU A 55 14.87 0.77 -4.58
N GLU A 56 14.66 2.05 -4.88
CA GLU A 56 15.75 3.02 -5.00
C GLU A 56 16.56 3.15 -3.69
N VAL A 57 15.91 3.03 -2.53
CA VAL A 57 16.60 3.08 -1.22
C VAL A 57 17.35 1.77 -0.96
N ILE A 58 16.76 0.63 -1.33
CA ILE A 58 17.42 -0.69 -1.27
C ILE A 58 18.70 -0.67 -2.11
N ASP A 59 18.62 -0.20 -3.36
CA ASP A 59 19.74 -0.18 -4.31
C ASP A 59 20.89 0.74 -3.86
N LYS A 60 20.59 1.73 -3.03
CA LYS A 60 21.60 2.61 -2.40
C LYS A 60 22.31 1.97 -1.21
N GLY A 61 21.92 0.75 -0.80
CA GLY A 61 22.54 0.02 0.30
C GLY A 61 22.19 0.58 1.68
N GLY A 62 20.94 1.03 1.87
CA GLY A 62 20.47 1.52 3.17
C GLY A 62 20.46 0.44 4.26
N ASP A 63 20.43 0.88 5.52
CA ASP A 63 20.23 0.01 6.68
C ASP A 63 18.84 -0.67 6.64
N PHE A 64 18.76 -1.94 7.02
CA PHE A 64 17.53 -2.71 6.87
C PHE A 64 16.37 -2.16 7.72
N GLU A 65 16.64 -1.67 8.94
CA GLU A 65 15.61 -1.08 9.80
C GLU A 65 15.17 0.27 9.25
N GLU A 66 16.11 1.08 8.76
CA GLU A 66 15.80 2.36 8.13
C GLU A 66 14.94 2.18 6.88
N ILE A 67 15.28 1.23 6.01
CA ILE A 67 14.48 0.89 4.83
C ILE A 67 13.10 0.38 5.25
N MET A 68 13.03 -0.48 6.27
CA MET A 68 11.76 -0.99 6.77
C MET A 68 10.89 0.14 7.32
N MET A 69 11.44 1.08 8.08
CA MET A 69 10.70 2.24 8.59
C MET A 69 10.25 3.18 7.45
N TYR A 70 11.13 3.40 6.47
CA TYR A 70 10.82 4.18 5.27
C TYR A 70 9.67 3.56 4.47
N SER A 71 9.62 2.23 4.35
CA SER A 71 8.52 1.53 3.67
C SER A 71 7.16 1.80 4.32
N ILE A 72 7.11 1.90 5.66
CA ILE A 72 5.88 2.26 6.39
C ILE A 72 5.50 3.71 6.13
N ASP A 73 6.47 4.63 6.17
CA ASP A 73 6.25 6.05 5.87
C ASP A 73 5.63 6.22 4.48
N MET A 74 6.21 5.55 3.48
CA MET A 74 5.73 5.59 2.10
C MET A 74 4.34 4.98 1.97
N ARG A 75 4.09 3.84 2.62
CA ARG A 75 2.77 3.19 2.63
C ARG A 75 1.70 4.13 3.18
N VAL A 76 1.91 4.71 4.35
CA VAL A 76 0.92 5.60 4.98
C VAL A 76 0.74 6.89 4.18
N LYS A 77 1.84 7.47 3.66
CA LYS A 77 1.80 8.66 2.80
C LYS A 77 0.95 8.42 1.54
N ILE A 78 1.16 7.30 0.85
CA ILE A 78 0.42 6.94 -0.36
C ILE A 78 -1.05 6.69 -0.05
N ILE A 79 -1.36 5.95 1.02
CA ILE A 79 -2.76 5.72 1.43
C ILE A 79 -3.45 7.03 1.77
N ASN A 80 -2.79 7.95 2.49
CA ASN A 80 -3.35 9.25 2.81
C ASN A 80 -3.61 10.08 1.54
N GLN A 81 -2.61 10.18 0.66
CA GLN A 81 -2.69 10.94 -0.59
C GLN A 81 -3.77 10.42 -1.55
N TYR A 82 -3.97 9.10 -1.56
CA TYR A 82 -4.90 8.42 -2.46
C TYR A 82 -6.03 7.73 -1.70
N TYR A 83 -6.47 8.28 -0.56
CA TYR A 83 -7.41 7.59 0.33
C TYR A 83 -8.66 7.05 -0.37
N ASN A 84 -9.34 7.85 -1.20
CA ASN A 84 -10.51 7.40 -1.97
C ASN A 84 -10.24 6.21 -2.91
N LEU A 85 -9.01 6.09 -3.41
CA LEU A 85 -8.57 4.98 -4.25
C LEU A 85 -8.33 3.72 -3.41
N PHE A 86 -7.87 3.83 -2.18
CA PHE A 86 -7.70 2.67 -1.29
C PHE A 86 -9.00 2.31 -0.53
N GLU A 87 -9.84 3.29 -0.22
CA GLU A 87 -11.09 3.09 0.51
C GLU A 87 -12.08 2.25 -0.30
N TYR A 88 -12.19 2.49 -1.60
CA TYR A 88 -13.09 1.72 -2.46
C TYR A 88 -12.73 0.24 -2.48
N THR A 89 -11.44 -0.10 -2.61
CA THR A 89 -10.98 -1.49 -2.60
C THR A 89 -11.25 -2.14 -1.25
N MET A 90 -11.06 -1.40 -0.16
CA MET A 90 -11.33 -1.85 1.21
C MET A 90 -12.83 -2.09 1.49
N LYS A 91 -13.73 -1.26 0.96
CA LYS A 91 -15.18 -1.43 1.14
C LYS A 91 -15.74 -2.58 0.30
N MET A 92 -15.15 -2.82 -0.87
CA MET A 92 -15.66 -3.79 -1.83
C MET A 92 -14.98 -5.15 -1.76
N VAL A 93 -14.09 -5.45 -0.81
CA VAL A 93 -13.27 -6.69 -0.80
C VAL A 93 -14.05 -7.97 -1.11
N LYS A 94 -15.31 -8.10 -0.66
CA LYS A 94 -16.15 -9.29 -0.89
C LYS A 94 -16.94 -9.28 -2.21
N GLU A 95 -16.98 -8.14 -2.88
CA GLU A 95 -17.82 -7.84 -4.05
C GLU A 95 -16.99 -7.16 -5.16
N LEU A 96 -15.67 -7.37 -5.16
CA LEU A 96 -14.79 -6.82 -6.18
C LEU A 96 -15.06 -7.54 -7.51
N PRO A 97 -15.17 -6.81 -8.63
CA PRO A 97 -15.12 -7.43 -9.95
C PRO A 97 -13.82 -8.21 -10.13
N ASP A 98 -13.88 -9.38 -10.77
CA ASP A 98 -12.74 -10.30 -10.98
C ASP A 98 -11.49 -9.59 -11.53
N GLU A 99 -11.67 -8.66 -12.48
CA GLU A 99 -10.59 -7.86 -13.08
C GLU A 99 -9.87 -6.96 -12.07
N LEU A 100 -10.60 -6.42 -11.07
CA LEU A 100 -9.99 -5.64 -9.99
C LEU A 100 -9.32 -6.56 -8.97
N GLU A 101 -9.94 -7.72 -8.68
CA GLU A 101 -9.40 -8.70 -7.74
C GLU A 101 -8.01 -9.19 -8.17
N GLN A 102 -7.86 -9.54 -9.45
CA GLN A 102 -6.56 -9.98 -9.98
C GLN A 102 -5.47 -8.93 -9.79
N VAL A 103 -5.74 -7.67 -10.18
CA VAL A 103 -4.77 -6.57 -10.07
C VAL A 103 -4.38 -6.30 -8.62
N PHE A 104 -5.32 -6.40 -7.68
CA PHE A 104 -5.00 -6.21 -6.25
C PHE A 104 -4.22 -7.37 -5.68
N LYS A 105 -4.52 -8.61 -6.10
CA LYS A 105 -3.75 -9.78 -5.70
C LYS A 105 -2.31 -9.66 -6.19
N GLU A 106 -2.10 -9.29 -7.46
CA GLU A 106 -0.78 -9.07 -8.04
C GLU A 106 -0.05 -7.91 -7.36
N SER A 107 -0.74 -6.80 -7.11
CA SER A 107 -0.19 -5.67 -6.34
C SER A 107 0.27 -6.11 -4.95
N TYR A 108 -0.56 -6.88 -4.23
CA TYR A 108 -0.22 -7.40 -2.91
C TYR A 108 1.00 -8.33 -2.93
N LEU A 109 1.11 -9.21 -3.93
CA LEU A 109 2.28 -10.07 -4.08
C LEU A 109 3.57 -9.27 -4.30
N ARG A 110 3.51 -8.19 -5.10
CA ARG A 110 4.66 -7.29 -5.25
C ARG A 110 5.02 -6.55 -3.97
N GLU A 111 4.03 -6.17 -3.15
CA GLU A 111 4.30 -5.63 -1.82
C GLU A 111 4.99 -6.66 -0.91
N VAL A 112 4.57 -7.94 -0.98
CA VAL A 112 5.23 -9.04 -0.25
C VAL A 112 6.68 -9.16 -0.68
N GLU A 113 6.95 -9.20 -1.99
CA GLU A 113 8.32 -9.30 -2.54
C GLU A 113 9.23 -8.18 -2.07
N ILE A 114 8.73 -6.93 -1.97
CA ILE A 114 9.52 -5.82 -1.43
C ILE A 114 9.84 -6.03 0.05
N ILE A 115 8.88 -6.46 0.87
CA ILE A 115 9.16 -6.74 2.28
C ILE A 115 10.14 -7.90 2.43
N GLU A 116 10.05 -8.94 1.59
CA GLU A 116 11.02 -10.03 1.55
C GLU A 116 12.44 -9.54 1.23
N LYS A 117 12.59 -8.65 0.24
CA LYS A 117 13.88 -8.04 -0.09
C LYS A 117 14.46 -7.32 1.12
N ILE A 118 13.66 -6.53 1.84
CA ILE A 118 14.13 -5.79 3.02
C ILE A 118 14.52 -6.74 4.16
N LEU A 119 13.70 -7.76 4.44
CA LEU A 119 14.01 -8.77 5.45
C LEU A 119 15.30 -9.53 5.11
N LYS A 120 15.51 -9.85 3.83
CA LYS A 120 16.71 -10.51 3.35
C LYS A 120 17.98 -9.70 3.63
N ILE A 121 17.94 -8.37 3.51
CA ILE A 121 19.08 -7.49 3.88
C ILE A 121 19.46 -7.70 5.35
N GLY A 122 18.48 -7.68 6.26
CA GLY A 122 18.73 -7.88 7.69
C GLY A 122 19.21 -9.30 8.03
N ILE A 123 18.75 -10.32 7.31
CA ILE A 123 19.21 -11.70 7.46
C ILE A 123 20.66 -11.83 6.98
N ASP A 124 20.98 -11.31 5.79
CA ASP A 124 22.31 -11.38 5.19
C ASP A 124 23.35 -10.60 6.04
N ALA A 125 22.91 -9.54 6.73
CA ALA A 125 23.71 -8.79 7.70
C ALA A 125 23.84 -9.48 9.08
N GLY A 126 23.07 -10.55 9.34
CA GLY A 126 23.06 -11.25 10.61
C GLY A 126 22.39 -10.49 11.75
N GLU A 127 21.47 -9.57 11.44
CA GLU A 127 20.78 -8.73 12.43
C GLU A 127 19.47 -9.35 12.92
N ILE A 128 18.80 -10.12 12.06
CA ILE A 128 17.55 -10.83 12.34
C ILE A 128 17.61 -12.28 11.86
N GLN A 129 16.76 -13.12 12.44
CA GLN A 129 16.55 -14.50 12.02
C GLN A 129 15.08 -14.70 11.65
N VAL A 130 14.86 -15.25 10.45
CA VAL A 130 13.53 -15.52 9.92
C VAL A 130 13.50 -16.94 9.37
N GLU A 131 12.54 -17.76 9.80
CA GLU A 131 12.38 -19.14 9.35
C GLU A 131 11.79 -19.20 7.92
N ASP A 132 10.66 -18.53 7.72
CA ASP A 132 10.02 -18.37 6.42
C ASP A 132 9.84 -16.87 6.12
N ILE A 133 10.60 -16.38 5.14
CA ILE A 133 10.61 -14.96 4.75
C ILE A 133 9.28 -14.55 4.13
N ASN A 134 8.67 -15.41 3.31
CA ASN A 134 7.41 -15.13 2.64
C ASN A 134 6.27 -15.05 3.66
N GLU A 135 6.19 -16.03 4.56
CA GLU A 135 5.18 -16.03 5.63
C GLU A 135 5.35 -14.80 6.54
N THR A 136 6.58 -14.49 6.95
CA THR A 136 6.87 -13.34 7.81
C THR A 136 6.49 -12.01 7.14
N ALA A 137 6.80 -11.84 5.85
CA ALA A 137 6.39 -10.67 5.07
C ALA A 137 4.86 -10.54 5.00
N ARG A 138 4.14 -11.65 4.76
CA ARG A 138 2.67 -11.66 4.74
C ARG A 138 2.07 -11.31 6.10
N ILE A 139 2.59 -11.89 7.18
CA ILE A 139 2.16 -11.59 8.56
C ILE A 139 2.33 -10.10 8.86
N LEU A 140 3.46 -9.51 8.49
CA LEU A 140 3.72 -8.09 8.68
C LEU A 140 2.71 -7.23 7.94
N LEU A 141 2.46 -7.50 6.66
CA LEU A 141 1.50 -6.76 5.85
C LEU A 141 0.06 -6.91 6.37
N TYR A 142 -0.33 -8.11 6.80
CA TYR A 142 -1.64 -8.33 7.44
C TYR A 142 -1.76 -7.57 8.76
N SER A 143 -0.68 -7.51 9.56
CA SER A 143 -0.65 -6.77 10.81
C SER A 143 -0.81 -5.26 10.59
N LEU A 144 -0.10 -4.70 9.59
CA LEU A 144 -0.23 -3.29 9.20
C LEU A 144 -1.64 -2.97 8.71
N PHE A 145 -2.21 -3.82 7.86
CA PHE A 145 -3.58 -3.67 7.35
C PHE A 145 -4.61 -3.76 8.47
N GLY A 146 -4.57 -4.82 9.30
CA GLY A 146 -5.49 -5.05 10.39
C GLY A 146 -5.45 -3.92 11.44
N MET A 147 -4.25 -3.45 11.79
CA MET A 147 -4.09 -2.30 12.68
C MET A 147 -4.76 -1.05 12.12
N ARG A 148 -4.53 -0.73 10.84
CA ARG A 148 -5.20 0.39 10.17
C ARG A 148 -6.72 0.25 10.22
N MET A 149 -7.25 -0.96 10.00
CA MET A 149 -8.69 -1.22 10.00
C MET A 149 -9.29 -1.04 11.39
N GLY A 150 -8.63 -1.58 12.43
CA GLY A 150 -9.06 -1.41 13.81
C GLY A 150 -9.11 0.06 14.23
N ILE A 151 -8.03 0.80 13.95
CA ILE A 151 -7.93 2.23 14.29
C ILE A 151 -9.01 3.04 13.56
N LEU A 152 -9.18 2.84 12.25
CA LEU A 152 -10.18 3.58 11.48
C LEU A 152 -11.63 3.26 11.91
N LYS A 153 -11.88 2.04 12.39
CA LYS A 153 -13.20 1.66 12.94
C LYS A 153 -13.52 2.40 14.23
N ASP A 154 -12.51 2.66 15.07
CA ASP A 154 -12.67 3.36 16.35
C ASP A 154 -12.75 4.89 16.17
N MET A 155 -12.29 5.40 15.03
CA MET A 155 -12.41 6.81 14.65
C MET A 155 -13.85 7.15 14.24
N LYS A 156 -14.40 8.23 14.81
CA LYS A 156 -15.80 8.67 14.55
C LYS A 156 -16.02 9.26 13.15
N ASN A 157 -14.96 9.50 12.38
CA ASN A 157 -15.04 10.16 11.08
C ASN A 157 -15.45 9.18 9.98
N MET A 158 -16.67 9.37 9.44
CA MET A 158 -17.28 8.45 8.46
C MET A 158 -16.78 8.59 7.00
N LEU A 159 -15.94 9.59 6.66
CA LEU A 159 -15.69 9.93 5.25
C LEU A 159 -14.21 10.06 4.88
N PHE A 160 -13.41 10.83 5.62
CA PHE A 160 -11.98 11.01 5.35
C PHE A 160 -11.21 11.14 6.66
N PRO A 161 -10.22 10.28 6.93
CA PRO A 161 -9.36 10.48 8.07
C PRO A 161 -8.59 11.79 7.90
N THR A 162 -8.52 12.56 8.97
CA THR A 162 -7.71 13.77 9.07
C THR A 162 -6.23 13.42 9.01
N LYS A 163 -5.40 14.43 8.76
CA LYS A 163 -3.94 14.26 8.84
C LYS A 163 -3.50 13.73 10.21
N GLU A 164 -4.09 14.24 11.30
CA GLU A 164 -3.78 13.80 12.67
C GLU A 164 -4.10 12.32 12.89
N GLU A 165 -5.20 11.83 12.31
CA GLU A 165 -5.58 10.43 12.36
C GLU A 165 -4.58 9.53 11.59
N PHE A 166 -4.09 9.98 10.43
CA PHE A 166 -3.02 9.28 9.70
C PHE A 166 -1.68 9.31 10.42
N ASP A 167 -1.31 10.44 11.02
CA ASP A 167 -0.10 10.58 11.83
C ASP A 167 -0.16 9.64 13.06
N HIS A 168 -1.35 9.46 13.64
CA HIS A 168 -1.59 8.50 14.71
C HIS A 168 -1.41 7.05 14.23
N ILE A 169 -2.00 6.68 13.09
CA ILE A 169 -1.84 5.35 12.48
C ILE A 169 -0.36 5.07 12.21
N LEU A 170 0.36 6.02 11.61
CA LEU A 170 1.79 5.91 11.32
C LEU A 170 2.61 5.68 12.60
N SER A 171 2.32 6.46 13.65
CA SER A 171 2.99 6.33 14.95
C SER A 171 2.81 4.94 15.55
N LEU A 172 1.60 4.39 15.51
CA LEU A 172 1.32 3.04 16.01
C LEU A 172 1.95 1.95 15.13
N GLN A 173 1.90 2.08 13.80
CA GLN A 173 2.53 1.13 12.89
C GLN A 173 4.05 1.10 13.05
N LYS A 174 4.71 2.26 13.22
CA LYS A 174 6.15 2.32 13.52
C LYS A 174 6.49 1.68 14.86
N LYS A 175 5.67 1.89 15.90
CA LYS A 175 5.84 1.21 17.20
C LYS A 175 5.71 -0.30 17.06
N MET A 176 4.68 -0.77 16.35
CA MET A 176 4.47 -2.19 16.07
C MET A 176 5.63 -2.77 15.28
N MET A 177 6.14 -2.08 14.26
CA MET A 177 7.31 -2.52 13.51
C MET A 177 8.54 -2.69 14.41
N LYS A 178 8.82 -1.74 15.31
CA LYS A 178 9.93 -1.91 16.27
C LYS A 178 9.77 -3.16 17.13
N ILE A 179 8.55 -3.43 17.61
CA ILE A 179 8.25 -4.64 18.38
C ILE A 179 8.46 -5.89 17.50
N PHE A 180 7.97 -5.86 16.27
CA PHE A 180 8.07 -6.95 15.29
C PHE A 180 9.54 -7.28 14.98
N LEU A 181 10.33 -6.29 14.58
CA LEU A 181 11.76 -6.45 14.27
C LEU A 181 12.56 -6.93 15.49
N ASN A 182 12.29 -6.39 16.68
CA ASN A 182 12.90 -6.88 17.92
C ASN A 182 12.56 -8.33 18.22
N GLY A 183 11.36 -8.80 17.84
CA GLY A 183 10.97 -10.20 17.96
C GLY A 183 11.73 -11.14 17.01
N LEU A 184 12.23 -10.62 15.89
CA LEU A 184 13.05 -11.35 14.91
C LEU A 184 14.54 -11.31 15.22
N ARG A 185 15.00 -10.38 16.08
CA ARG A 185 16.39 -10.34 16.53
C ARG A 185 16.71 -11.59 17.36
N PHE A 186 17.95 -12.05 17.31
CA PHE A 186 18.43 -13.15 18.13
C PHE A 186 18.04 -12.94 19.60
N GLN A 187 17.18 -13.82 20.12
CA GLN A 187 17.07 -13.95 21.56
C GLN A 187 18.35 -14.62 22.02
N VAL A 188 19.31 -13.80 22.48
CA VAL A 188 20.37 -14.31 23.33
C VAL A 188 19.68 -14.78 24.60
N PHE A 189 19.31 -16.07 24.64
CA PHE A 189 19.07 -16.75 25.90
C PHE A 189 20.40 -16.65 26.67
N LYS A 190 20.45 -15.70 27.60
CA LYS A 190 21.45 -15.68 28.66
C LYS A 190 21.09 -16.74 29.70
#